data_AF-A0A816NU57-F1
#
_entry.id   AF-A0A816NU57-F1
#
_cell.length_a   1.000
_cell.length_b   1.000
_cell.length_c   1.000
_cell.angle_alpha   90.00
_cell.angle_beta   90.00
_cell.angle_gamma   90.00
#
_symmetry.space_group_name_H-M   'P 1'
#
loop_
_entity.id
_entity.type
_entity.pdbx_description
1 polymer ?
#
loop_
_entity_poly.entity_id
_entity_poly.type
_entity_poly.pdbx_seq_one_letter_code
_entity_poly.pdbx_strand_id
1 'polypeptide(L)'
;MEDHKPTSFTFEIDNFLEKEAVISSPTFSSGGCQWYANVYPKGNGIEDHLALFLYVANYGSLQLGWKRRAKFSFVLLKQSGKEFYKSIELCQVFCTQVPGWGVAKALTIKKLNLF
;
A
#
# COMPACT_ATOMS: atom_id res chain seq x y z
N MET A 1 -12.93 15.34 -23.41
CA MET A 1 -11.89 15.84 -22.49
C MET A 1 -11.67 14.72 -21.48
N GLU A 2 -10.67 13.87 -21.69
CA GLU A 2 -10.36 12.80 -20.73
C GLU A 2 -9.74 13.47 -19.50
N ASP A 3 -10.56 13.59 -18.46
CA ASP A 3 -10.13 14.01 -17.13
C ASP A 3 -9.07 12.99 -16.67
N HIS A 4 -7.79 13.39 -16.68
CA HIS A 4 -6.69 12.52 -16.29
C HIS A 4 -6.77 12.32 -14.78
N LYS A 5 -7.58 11.35 -14.35
CA LYS A 5 -7.71 10.99 -12.95
C LYS A 5 -6.31 10.61 -12.42
N PRO A 6 -5.90 11.14 -11.25
CA PRO A 6 -4.61 10.79 -10.66
C PRO A 6 -4.49 9.28 -10.52
N THR A 7 -3.43 8.73 -11.11
CA THR A 7 -3.14 7.28 -11.13
C THR A 7 -2.28 6.84 -9.96
N SER A 8 -1.77 7.78 -9.17
CA SER A 8 -0.98 7.56 -7.97
C SER A 8 -1.57 8.30 -6.76
N PHE A 9 -1.29 7.74 -5.59
CA PHE A 9 -1.56 8.35 -4.30
C PHE A 9 -0.28 8.28 -3.47
N THR A 10 0.00 9.34 -2.72
CA THR A 10 1.20 9.46 -1.89
C THR A 10 0.80 10.01 -0.54
N PHE A 11 1.40 9.46 0.52
CA PHE A 11 1.28 9.98 1.87
C PHE A 11 2.64 9.89 2.55
N GLU A 12 2.88 10.81 3.48
CA GLU A 12 4.13 10.91 4.22
C GLU A 12 4.01 10.20 5.57
N ILE A 13 5.12 9.64 6.04
CA ILE A 13 5.23 9.00 7.35
C ILE A 13 6.41 9.62 8.09
N ASP A 14 6.10 10.47 9.07
CA ASP A 14 7.11 11.07 9.92
C ASP A 14 7.74 10.06 10.87
N ASN A 15 9.03 10.22 11.13
CA ASN A 15 9.82 9.38 12.03
C ASN A 15 9.63 7.88 11.76
N PHE A 16 9.65 7.49 10.47
CA PHE A 16 9.35 6.12 10.03
C PHE A 16 10.13 5.04 10.80
N LEU A 17 11.41 5.27 11.08
CA LEU A 17 12.28 4.31 11.78
C LEU A 17 11.85 4.02 13.23
N GLU A 18 11.13 4.95 13.85
CA GLU A 18 10.61 4.81 15.22
C GLU A 18 9.26 4.08 15.26
N LYS A 19 8.64 3.82 14.11
CA LYS A 19 7.32 3.19 14.06
C LYS A 19 7.44 1.69 14.23
N GLU A 20 6.64 1.15 15.14
CA GLU A 20 6.54 -0.29 15.38
C GLU A 20 5.18 -0.85 14.96
N ALA A 21 4.12 -0.08 15.21
CA ALA A 21 2.76 -0.45 14.86
C ALA A 21 2.47 -0.28 13.35
N VAL A 22 1.38 -0.92 12.92
CA VAL A 22 0.80 -0.70 11.59
C VAL A 22 0.46 0.77 11.39
N ILE A 23 0.75 1.27 10.19
CA ILE A 23 0.43 2.62 9.76
C ILE A 23 -0.54 2.51 8.59
N SER A 24 -1.74 3.07 8.75
CA SER A 24 -2.73 3.16 7.68
C SER A 24 -2.68 4.54 7.04
N SER A 25 -2.69 4.58 5.71
CA SER A 25 -2.84 5.83 4.98
C SER A 25 -4.24 6.41 5.15
N PRO A 26 -4.43 7.71 4.86
CA PRO A 26 -5.75 8.21 4.51
C PRO A 26 -6.38 7.40 3.37
N THR A 27 -7.71 7.34 3.35
CA THR A 27 -8.43 6.71 2.25
C THR A 27 -8.34 7.60 1.01
N PHE A 28 -8.17 6.98 -0.16
CA PHE A 28 -8.10 7.67 -1.45
C PHE A 28 -8.97 6.97 -2.51
N SER A 29 -9.45 7.74 -3.48
CA SER A 29 -10.33 7.23 -4.54
C SER A 29 -9.56 6.99 -5.83
N SER A 30 -9.67 5.78 -6.39
CA SER A 30 -9.13 5.46 -7.71
C SER A 30 -9.91 4.31 -8.36
N GLY A 31 -10.08 4.34 -9.68
CA GLY A 31 -10.80 3.28 -10.40
C GLY A 31 -12.23 3.03 -9.91
N GLY A 32 -12.91 4.06 -9.37
CA GLY A 32 -14.27 3.95 -8.83
C GLY A 32 -14.36 3.21 -7.49
N CYS A 33 -13.24 3.03 -6.78
CA CYS A 33 -13.19 2.42 -5.45
C CYS A 33 -12.43 3.34 -4.50
N GLN A 34 -12.75 3.22 -3.21
CA GLN A 34 -11.95 3.79 -2.14
C GLN A 34 -10.93 2.77 -1.67
N TRP A 35 -9.70 3.21 -1.45
CA TRP A 35 -8.55 2.39 -1.10
C TRP A 35 -7.82 3.00 0.09
N TYR A 36 -7.06 2.19 0.80
CA TYR A 36 -6.05 2.66 1.75
C TYR A 36 -4.85 1.71 1.72
N ALA A 37 -3.67 2.21 2.07
CA ALA A 37 -2.46 1.41 2.20
C ALA A 37 -2.17 1.15 3.68
N ASN A 38 -1.79 -0.08 4.02
CA ASN A 38 -1.17 -0.40 5.29
C ASN A 38 0.32 -0.63 5.10
N VAL A 39 1.10 0.01 5.95
CA VAL A 39 2.55 -0.15 6.05
C VAL A 39 2.84 -0.83 7.38
N TYR A 40 3.63 -1.90 7.31
CA TYR A 40 4.02 -2.72 8.45
C TYR A 40 5.54 -2.57 8.63
N PRO A 41 6.01 -1.62 9.47
CA PRO A 41 7.43 -1.31 9.61
C PRO A 41 8.29 -2.51 10.06
N LYS A 42 7.71 -3.40 10.88
CA LYS A 42 8.36 -4.61 11.41
C LYS A 42 7.90 -5.90 10.73
N GLY A 43 7.12 -5.79 9.66
CA GLY A 43 6.61 -6.93 8.92
C GLY A 43 5.21 -7.37 9.33
N ASN A 44 4.66 -8.32 8.55
CA ASN A 44 3.33 -8.89 8.75
C ASN A 44 3.42 -10.42 8.66
N GLY A 45 3.67 -11.08 9.79
CA GLY A 45 3.95 -12.53 9.86
C GLY A 45 5.35 -12.94 9.36
N ILE A 46 6.11 -12.01 8.78
CA ILE A 46 7.50 -12.18 8.37
C ILE A 46 8.30 -11.03 8.95
N GLU A 47 9.12 -11.34 9.96
CA GLU A 47 9.96 -10.36 10.65
C GLU A 47 11.08 -9.82 9.75
N ASP A 48 11.75 -8.76 10.21
CA ASP A 48 12.91 -8.11 9.57
C ASP A 48 12.68 -7.51 8.17
N HIS A 49 11.43 -7.46 7.71
CA HIS A 49 11.06 -6.86 6.44
C HIS A 49 9.93 -5.87 6.61
N LEU A 50 10.00 -4.77 5.86
CA LEU A 50 8.86 -3.92 5.59
C LEU A 50 7.84 -4.69 4.75
N ALA A 51 6.59 -4.67 5.21
CA ALA A 51 5.44 -5.19 4.48
C ALA A 51 4.54 -4.03 4.03
N LEU A 52 4.05 -4.09 2.79
CA LEU A 52 3.22 -3.05 2.16
C LEU A 52 1.99 -3.69 1.54
N PHE A 53 0.80 -3.22 1.91
CA PHE A 53 -0.45 -3.79 1.43
C PHE A 53 -1.43 -2.69 1.05
N LEU A 54 -2.18 -2.93 -0.02
CA LEU A 54 -3.27 -2.09 -0.48
C LEU A 54 -4.57 -2.80 -0.10
N TYR A 55 -5.54 -2.05 0.39
CA TYR A 55 -6.85 -2.56 0.79
C TYR A 55 -7.96 -1.74 0.14
N VAL A 56 -9.08 -2.39 -0.16
CA VAL A 56 -10.34 -1.69 -0.47
C VAL A 56 -10.90 -1.16 0.84
N ALA A 57 -11.23 0.13 0.90
CA ALA A 57 -11.88 0.74 2.05
C ALA A 57 -13.37 0.33 2.11
N ASN A 58 -13.96 0.34 3.32
CA ASN A 58 -15.38 0.06 3.53
C ASN A 58 -15.86 -1.28 2.91
N TYR A 59 -14.96 -2.25 2.79
CA TYR A 59 -15.24 -3.52 2.08
C TYR A 59 -16.40 -4.32 2.69
N GLY A 60 -16.69 -4.12 3.98
CA GLY A 60 -17.81 -4.75 4.70
C GLY A 60 -19.18 -4.15 4.38
N SER A 61 -19.25 -2.92 3.87
CA SER A 61 -20.50 -2.28 3.46
C SER A 61 -20.78 -2.39 1.95
N LEU A 62 -19.86 -2.99 1.18
CA LEU A 62 -20.06 -3.24 -0.23
C LEU A 62 -21.03 -4.41 -0.45
N GLN A 63 -21.78 -4.38 -1.55
CA GLN A 63 -22.75 -5.41 -1.90
C GLN A 63 -22.11 -6.81 -1.92
N LEU A 64 -22.83 -7.80 -1.40
CA LEU A 64 -22.37 -9.18 -1.36
C LEU A 64 -21.94 -9.65 -2.77
N GLY A 65 -20.75 -10.24 -2.88
CA GLY A 65 -20.23 -10.75 -4.16
C GLY A 65 -19.46 -9.73 -5.01
N TRP A 66 -19.20 -8.52 -4.51
CA TRP A 66 -18.36 -7.55 -5.20
C TRP A 66 -16.96 -8.12 -5.48
N LYS A 67 -16.42 -7.78 -6.65
CA LYS A 67 -15.03 -8.03 -7.04
C LYS A 67 -14.45 -6.80 -7.72
N ARG A 68 -13.19 -6.50 -7.44
CA ARG A 68 -12.45 -5.39 -8.09
C ARG A 68 -11.08 -5.88 -8.50
N ARG A 69 -10.79 -5.81 -9.80
CA ARG A 69 -9.44 -6.06 -10.30
C ARG A 69 -8.68 -4.74 -10.30
N ALA A 70 -7.47 -4.73 -9.74
CA ALA A 70 -6.60 -3.58 -9.77
C ALA A 70 -5.17 -3.99 -10.15
N LYS A 71 -4.49 -3.10 -10.89
CA LYS A 71 -3.06 -3.13 -11.13
C LYS A 71 -2.42 -2.02 -10.34
N PHE A 72 -1.40 -2.34 -9.53
CA PHE A 72 -0.76 -1.37 -8.66
C PHE A 72 0.68 -1.77 -8.33
N SER A 73 1.48 -0.80 -7.93
CA SER A 73 2.82 -1.00 -7.36
C SER A 73 3.01 -0.04 -6.19
N PHE A 74 3.93 -0.38 -5.29
CA PHE A 74 4.35 0.52 -4.22
C PHE A 74 5.67 1.18 -4.59
N VAL A 75 5.78 2.47 -4.28
CA VAL A 75 7.02 3.23 -4.41
C VAL A 75 7.30 3.87 -3.06
N LEU A 76 8.51 3.66 -2.55
CA LEU A 76 9.04 4.36 -1.38
C LEU A 76 9.98 5.44 -1.87
N LEU A 77 9.70 6.67 -1.45
CA LEU A 77 10.50 7.84 -1.75
C LEU A 77 11.26 8.27 -0.50
N LYS A 78 12.50 8.72 -0.67
CA LYS A 78 13.21 9.50 0.36
C LYS A 78 12.55 10.87 0.52
N GLN A 79 12.87 11.58 1.62
CA GLN A 79 12.48 12.99 1.80
C GLN A 79 12.94 13.90 0.64
N SER A 80 14.04 13.54 -0.04
CA SER A 80 14.50 14.23 -1.25
C SER A 80 13.64 13.99 -2.50
N GLY A 81 12.58 13.17 -2.41
CA GLY A 81 11.75 12.75 -3.53
C GLY A 81 12.37 11.66 -4.41
N LYS A 82 13.59 11.21 -4.10
CA LYS A 82 14.26 10.14 -4.86
C LYS A 82 13.64 8.78 -4.53
N GLU A 83 13.37 7.98 -5.55
CA GLU A 83 12.95 6.58 -5.39
C GLU A 83 14.03 5.79 -4.64
N PHE A 84 13.62 5.19 -3.53
CA PHE A 84 14.45 4.28 -2.75
C PHE A 84 14.11 2.82 -3.03
N TYR A 85 12.83 2.54 -3.24
CA TYR A 85 12.34 1.21 -3.54
C TYR A 85 11.09 1.30 -4.41
N LYS A 86 10.95 0.35 -5.32
CA LYS A 86 9.75 0.12 -6.10
C LYS A 86 9.45 -1.37 -6.14
N SER A 87 8.21 -1.74 -5.83
CA SER A 87 7.77 -3.12 -5.96
C SER A 87 7.58 -3.49 -7.43
N ILE A 88 7.55 -4.79 -7.72
CA ILE A 88 6.94 -5.27 -8.96
C ILE A 88 5.47 -4.78 -9.04
N GLU A 89 4.95 -4.66 -10.26
CA GLU A 89 3.53 -4.43 -10.45
C GLU A 89 2.74 -5.69 -10.10
N LEU A 90 1.71 -5.53 -9.28
CA LEU A 90 0.77 -6.57 -8.89
C LEU A 90 -0.53 -6.36 -9.64
N CYS A 91 -1.09 -7.44 -10.19
CA CYS A 91 -2.44 -7.46 -10.77
C CYS A 91 -3.29 -8.44 -9.96
N GLN A 92 -4.20 -7.93 -9.14
CA GLN A 92 -4.94 -8.73 -8.16
C GLN A 92 -6.43 -8.47 -8.22
N VAL A 93 -7.21 -9.44 -7.73
CA VAL A 93 -8.66 -9.33 -7.57
C VAL A 93 -8.99 -9.25 -6.08
N PHE A 94 -9.57 -8.12 -5.70
CA PHE A 94 -10.06 -7.82 -4.37
C PHE A 94 -11.52 -8.25 -4.27
N CYS A 95 -11.89 -8.82 -3.12
CA CYS A 95 -13.27 -9.19 -2.80
C CYS A 95 -13.49 -9.15 -1.28
N THR A 96 -14.71 -9.44 -0.83
CA THR A 96 -15.05 -9.47 0.60
C THR A 96 -14.13 -10.39 1.40
N GLN A 97 -13.74 -11.54 0.86
CA GLN A 97 -12.89 -12.52 1.55
C GLN A 97 -11.41 -12.12 1.56
N VAL A 98 -10.96 -11.41 0.53
CA VAL A 98 -9.57 -10.95 0.38
C VAL A 98 -9.59 -9.46 0.01
N PRO A 99 -9.83 -8.58 1.01
CA PRO A 99 -9.96 -7.16 0.77
C PRO A 99 -8.61 -6.45 0.60
N GLY A 100 -7.49 -7.16 0.75
CA GLY A 100 -6.15 -6.59 0.62
C GLY A 100 -5.13 -7.52 -0.02
N TRP A 101 -4.19 -6.90 -0.75
CA TRP A 101 -3.09 -7.55 -1.43
C TRP A 101 -1.83 -6.70 -1.33
N GLY A 102 -0.65 -7.33 -1.32
CA GLY A 102 0.58 -6.60 -1.07
C GLY A 102 1.86 -7.41 -1.21
N VAL A 103 2.95 -6.81 -0.74
CA VAL A 103 4.30 -7.38 -0.73
C VAL A 103 4.73 -7.54 0.71
N ALA A 104 4.80 -8.79 1.19
CA ALA A 104 5.18 -9.10 2.57
C ALA A 104 6.69 -8.88 2.84
N LYS A 105 7.52 -8.97 1.80
CA LYS A 105 8.99 -8.77 1.85
C LYS A 105 9.40 -7.63 0.92
N ALA A 106 8.86 -6.43 1.14
CA ALA A 106 9.15 -5.30 0.27
C ALA A 106 10.61 -4.88 0.40
N LEU A 107 11.08 -4.66 1.63
CA LEU A 107 12.44 -4.21 1.88
C LEU A 107 12.94 -4.71 3.23
N THR A 108 14.20 -5.12 3.33
CA THR A 108 14.77 -5.52 4.63
C THR A 108 15.01 -4.32 5.53
N ILE A 109 14.83 -4.48 6.85
CA ILE A 109 15.11 -3.41 7.83
C ILE A 109 16.57 -2.93 7.72
N LYS A 110 17.52 -3.83 7.40
CA LYS A 110 18.92 -3.45 7.14
C LYS A 110 19.08 -2.43 6.02
N LYS A 111 18.31 -2.56 4.93
CA LYS A 111 18.31 -1.59 3.83
C LYS A 111 17.56 -0.31 4.22
N LEU A 112 16.51 -0.40 5.04
CA LEU A 112 15.82 0.77 5.60
C LEU A 112 16.70 1.62 6.52
N ASN A 113 17.72 1.07 7.17
CA ASN A 113 18.64 1.91 7.94
C ASN A 113 19.56 2.79 7.06
N LEU A 114 19.50 2.64 5.73
CA LEU A 114 20.15 3.54 4.76
C LEU A 114 19.18 4.60 4.21
N PHE A 115 17.95 4.63 4.72
CA PHE A 115 16.90 5.54 4.28
C PHE A 115 17.20 6.97 4.70
#